data_AF-Q52SB4-F1
#
_entry.id   AF-Q52SB4-F1
#
_cell.length_a   1.000
_cell.length_b   1.000
_cell.length_c   1.000
_cell.angle_alpha   90.00
_cell.angle_beta   90.00
_cell.angle_gamma   90.00
#
_symmetry.space_group_name_H-M   'P 1'
#
loop_
_entity.id
_entity.type
_entity.pdbx_description
1 polymer ?
#
loop_
_entity_poly.entity_id
_entity_poly.type
_entity_poly.pdbx_seq_one_letter_code
_entity_poly.pdbx_strand_id
1 'polypeptide(L)'
;QPFISRFATGYAPGSTFKMITAAIGLDNGTIDPNEVLTINGLKWQKDSSWGSYQVTRVSDVSQVDLKTALIYSDNIYMAQE
;
A
#
# COMPACT_ATOMS: atom_id res chain seq x y z
N GLN A 1 -17.43 -11.46 -28.71
CA GLN A 1 -17.65 -11.44 -27.25
C GLN A 1 -17.38 -10.05 -26.69
N PRO A 2 -18.42 -9.31 -26.30
CA PRO A 2 -18.30 -8.21 -25.33
C PRO A 2 -19.39 -8.22 -24.21
N PHE A 3 -20.07 -9.34 -23.97
CA PHE A 3 -21.33 -9.40 -23.18
C PHE A 3 -21.21 -9.26 -21.65
N ILE A 4 -20.00 -9.15 -21.10
CA ILE A 4 -19.82 -9.00 -19.64
C ILE A 4 -20.03 -7.54 -19.23
N SER A 5 -21.01 -7.30 -18.36
CA SER A 5 -21.20 -6.01 -17.68
C SER A 5 -20.15 -5.81 -16.59
N ARG A 6 -18.98 -5.34 -16.97
CA ARG A 6 -17.82 -5.16 -16.07
C ARG A 6 -18.13 -4.35 -14.81
N PHE A 7 -18.99 -3.34 -14.88
CA PHE A 7 -19.31 -2.51 -13.71
C PHE A 7 -20.05 -3.28 -12.58
N ALA A 8 -20.66 -4.42 -12.88
CA ALA A 8 -21.41 -5.24 -11.92
C ALA A 8 -20.66 -6.51 -11.51
N THR A 9 -19.45 -6.73 -12.03
CA THR A 9 -18.61 -7.88 -11.70
C THR A 9 -17.65 -7.50 -10.58
N GLY A 10 -17.46 -8.39 -9.60
CA GLY A 10 -16.48 -8.18 -8.53
C GLY A 10 -15.05 -8.27 -9.03
N TYR A 11 -14.19 -7.37 -8.57
CA TYR A 11 -12.76 -7.34 -8.86
C TYR A 11 -11.96 -7.01 -7.61
N ALA A 12 -10.67 -7.37 -7.61
CA ALA A 12 -9.74 -6.78 -6.68
C ALA A 12 -9.72 -5.24 -6.89
N PRO A 13 -9.89 -4.43 -5.84
CA PRO A 13 -9.99 -2.97 -5.97
C PRO A 13 -8.65 -2.30 -6.34
N GLY A 14 -7.54 -3.05 -6.27
CA GLY A 14 -6.21 -2.57 -6.62
C GLY A 14 -5.71 -1.46 -5.69
N SER A 15 -4.71 -0.72 -6.15
CA SER A 15 -4.05 0.34 -5.38
C SER A 15 -4.99 1.45 -4.91
N THR A 16 -6.12 1.67 -5.56
CA THR A 16 -7.13 2.65 -5.12
C THR A 16 -7.63 2.33 -3.71
N PHE A 17 -7.62 1.06 -3.30
CA PHE A 17 -8.06 0.65 -1.96
C PHE A 17 -7.15 1.15 -0.82
N LYS A 18 -5.91 1.58 -1.12
CA LYS A 18 -5.01 2.18 -0.13
C LYS A 18 -5.62 3.38 0.59
N MET A 19 -6.50 4.13 -0.08
CA MET A 19 -7.22 5.24 0.54
C MET A 19 -8.15 4.76 1.67
N ILE A 20 -8.74 3.58 1.53
CA ILE A 20 -9.60 2.97 2.56
C ILE A 20 -8.75 2.48 3.73
N THR A 21 -7.63 1.79 3.46
CA THR A 21 -6.67 1.40 4.51
C THR A 21 -6.17 2.61 5.30
N ALA A 22 -5.74 3.66 4.59
CA ALA A 22 -5.29 4.90 5.20
C ALA A 22 -6.37 5.56 6.08
N ALA A 23 -7.61 5.65 5.59
CA ALA A 23 -8.71 6.21 6.37
C ALA A 23 -8.97 5.41 7.65
N ILE A 24 -8.98 4.07 7.58
CA ILE A 24 -9.13 3.21 8.76
C ILE A 24 -8.01 3.44 9.76
N GLY A 25 -6.75 3.52 9.30
CA GLY A 25 -5.58 3.78 10.15
C GLY A 25 -5.56 5.18 10.78
N LEU A 26 -6.10 6.18 10.09
CA LEU A 26 -6.29 7.52 10.66
C LEU A 26 -7.39 7.53 11.72
N ASP A 27 -8.52 6.87 11.46
CA ASP A 27 -9.68 6.84 12.37
C ASP A 27 -9.38 6.06 13.66
N ASN A 28 -8.61 4.97 13.56
CA ASN A 28 -8.22 4.16 14.72
C ASN A 28 -6.93 4.65 15.40
N GLY A 29 -6.25 5.65 14.82
CA GLY A 29 -5.03 6.26 15.35
C GLY A 29 -3.76 5.42 15.21
N THR A 30 -3.74 4.37 14.38
CA THR A 30 -2.52 3.61 14.10
C THR A 30 -1.60 4.33 13.12
N ILE A 31 -2.14 5.18 12.24
CA ILE A 31 -1.36 5.99 11.30
C ILE A 31 -1.29 7.44 11.82
N ASP A 32 -0.08 7.92 12.12
CA ASP A 32 0.20 9.36 12.19
C ASP A 32 0.53 9.85 10.76
N PRO A 33 -0.25 10.78 10.19
CA PRO A 33 0.01 11.27 8.84
C PRO A 33 1.37 11.97 8.66
N ASN A 34 2.02 12.38 9.74
CA ASN A 34 3.32 13.05 9.73
C ASN A 34 4.48 12.12 10.11
N GLU A 35 4.21 10.89 10.54
CA GLU A 35 5.26 9.91 10.77
C GLU A 35 5.93 9.55 9.44
N VAL A 36 7.26 9.48 9.46
CA VAL A 36 8.08 9.19 8.29
C VAL A 36 8.72 7.82 8.48
N LEU A 37 8.31 6.85 7.67
CA LEU A 37 8.95 5.55 7.62
C LEU A 37 10.18 5.59 6.72
N THR A 38 11.25 4.93 7.17
CA THR A 38 12.44 4.69 6.34
C THR A 38 12.27 3.36 5.60
N ILE A 39 11.95 3.43 4.31
CA ILE A 39 11.75 2.27 3.44
C ILE A 39 12.84 2.23 2.39
N ASN A 40 13.66 1.18 2.39
CA ASN A 40 14.81 1.07 1.49
C ASN A 40 14.57 0.03 0.39
N GLY A 41 14.80 0.41 -0.87
CA GLY A 41 14.69 -0.48 -2.01
C GLY A 41 13.25 -0.72 -2.46
N LEU A 42 13.07 -1.66 -3.38
CA LEU A 42 11.78 -1.91 -4.05
C LEU A 42 11.01 -3.10 -3.49
N LYS A 43 11.55 -3.82 -2.50
CA LYS A 43 10.97 -5.04 -1.95
C LYS A 43 11.11 -5.09 -0.44
N TRP A 44 10.07 -5.56 0.24
CA TRP A 44 10.04 -5.68 1.68
C TRP A 44 9.29 -6.93 2.14
N GLN A 45 9.74 -7.50 3.26
CA GLN A 45 9.04 -8.53 4.00
C GLN A 45 9.27 -8.28 5.49
N LYS A 46 8.30 -8.64 6.33
CA LYS A 46 8.42 -8.47 7.78
C LYS A 46 9.60 -9.24 8.38
N ASP A 47 9.73 -10.51 7.99
CA ASP A 47 10.76 -11.42 8.47
C ASP A 47 10.90 -12.63 7.52
N SER A 48 11.78 -13.57 7.86
CA SER A 48 12.07 -14.76 7.05
C SER A 48 10.92 -15.77 6.98
N SER A 49 9.90 -15.67 7.85
CA SER A 49 8.75 -16.58 7.83
C SER A 49 7.89 -16.45 6.57
N TRP A 50 8.01 -15.31 5.86
CA TRP A 50 7.34 -15.08 4.58
C TRP A 50 7.93 -15.88 3.41
N GLY A 51 9.05 -16.58 3.63
CA GLY A 51 9.75 -17.31 2.58
C GLY A 51 10.30 -16.35 1.52
N SER A 52 9.98 -16.60 0.26
CA SER A 52 10.42 -15.79 -0.88
C SER A 52 9.45 -14.67 -1.26
N TYR A 53 8.29 -14.55 -0.60
CA TYR A 53 7.33 -13.50 -0.89
C TYR A 53 7.78 -12.16 -0.33
N GLN A 54 7.64 -11.11 -1.14
CA GLN A 54 7.96 -9.74 -0.77
C GLN A 54 6.91 -8.80 -1.35
N VAL A 55 6.47 -7.83 -0.54
CA VAL A 55 5.70 -6.69 -1.01
C VAL A 55 6.62 -5.82 -1.85
N THR A 56 6.15 -5.42 -3.03
CA THR A 56 6.95 -4.65 -3.98
C THR A 56 6.35 -3.28 -4.22
N ARG A 57 7.21 -2.25 -4.36
CA ARG A 57 6.81 -0.90 -4.79
C ARG A 57 7.49 -0.53 -6.10
N VAL A 58 7.02 0.53 -6.74
CA VAL A 58 7.54 1.00 -8.04
C VAL A 58 8.66 2.04 -7.86
N SER A 59 8.44 3.03 -7.01
CA SER A 59 9.36 4.15 -6.81
C SER A 59 10.20 3.95 -5.55
N ASP A 60 11.52 4.12 -5.66
CA ASP A 60 12.45 3.98 -4.53
C ASP A 60 12.61 5.32 -3.79
N VAL A 61 11.64 5.65 -2.93
CA VAL A 61 11.66 6.84 -2.07
C VAL A 61 12.00 6.39 -0.64
N SER A 62 13.09 6.90 -0.07
CA SER A 62 13.58 6.41 1.22
C SER A 62 12.75 6.86 2.41
N GLN A 63 12.31 8.13 2.42
CA GLN A 63 11.55 8.75 3.50
C GLN A 63 10.10 8.88 3.06
N VAL A 64 9.19 8.13 3.69
CA VAL A 64 7.81 8.00 3.22
C VAL A 64 6.85 8.31 4.38
N ASP A 65 6.18 9.47 4.31
CA ASP A 65 4.99 9.78 5.09
C ASP A 65 3.71 9.32 4.34
N LEU A 66 2.54 9.44 4.99
CA LEU A 66 1.27 9.02 4.40
C LEU A 66 1.00 9.70 3.05
N LYS A 67 1.29 11.01 2.96
CA LYS A 67 1.07 11.78 1.73
C LYS A 67 1.95 11.26 0.59
N THR A 68 3.23 11.01 0.87
CA THR A 68 4.20 10.45 -0.08
C THR A 68 3.78 9.06 -0.50
N ALA A 69 3.34 8.22 0.43
CA ALA A 69 2.83 6.88 0.14
C ALA A 69 1.64 6.92 -0.82
N LEU A 70 0.71 7.86 -0.65
CA LEU A 70 -0.44 8.02 -1.55
C LEU A 70 -0.04 8.56 -2.93
N ILE A 71 0.88 9.53 -3.01
CA ILE A 71 1.39 10.10 -4.27
C ILE A 71 2.09 9.03 -5.12
N TYR A 72 2.98 8.25 -4.49
CA TYR A 72 3.77 7.22 -5.18
C TYR A 72 3.07 5.85 -5.23
N SER A 73 1.87 5.74 -4.65
CA SER A 73 1.15 4.49 -4.48
C SER A 73 2.04 3.42 -3.85
N ASP A 74 2.73 3.75 -2.76
CA ASP A 74 3.69 2.86 -2.10
C ASP A 74 2.96 1.68 -1.43
N ASN A 75 3.22 0.46 -1.94
CA ASN A 75 2.65 -0.76 -1.36
C ASN A 75 3.33 -1.16 -0.05
N ILE A 76 4.62 -0.84 0.12
CA ILE A 76 5.38 -1.26 1.29
C ILE A 76 4.94 -0.46 2.52
N TYR A 77 4.74 0.85 2.36
CA TYR A 77 4.14 1.69 3.42
C TYR A 77 2.80 1.10 3.89
N MET A 78 1.88 0.86 2.95
CA MET A 78 0.52 0.35 3.23
C MET A 78 0.46 -1.12 3.69
N ALA A 79 1.59 -1.82 3.69
CA ALA A 79 1.71 -3.18 4.20
C ALA A 79 2.34 -3.22 5.61
N GLN A 80 3.02 -2.16 6.02
CA GLN A 80 3.56 -1.99 7.36
C GLN A 80 2.52 -1.37 8.29
N GLU A 81 1.84 -0.34 7.80
CA GLU A 81 0.75 0.41 8.45
C GLU A 81 -0.62 -0.23 8.21
#